data_AF-A0A1S3J142-F1
#
_entry.id   AF-A0A1S3J142-F1
#
_cell.length_a   1.000
_cell.length_b   1.000
_cell.length_c   1.000
_cell.angle_alpha   90.00
_cell.angle_beta   90.00
_cell.angle_gamma   90.00
#
_symmetry.space_group_name_H-M   'P 1'
#
loop_
_entity.id
_entity.type
_entity.pdbx_description
1 polymer ?
#
loop_
_entity_poly.entity_id
_entity_poly.type
_entity_poly.pdbx_seq_one_letter_code
_entity_poly.pdbx_strand_id
1 'polypeptide(L)'
;MAGRAKLLVDFIKRSRPVKINGFTVPVQTRCISSSVFVSHSQRTHSCGELRASHVGQDVVLCGWLMHERALQFITLKDAHGVTQFIVPDNKRDTLCEVVKGLKFESVLQVKGKVIRRPEGQENPKMPTGDIEVEIEDLKVLNPSLAELPFKTRDYEEVSMVIPY
;
A
#
# COMPACT_ATOMS: atom_id res chain seq x y z
N MET A 1 4.58 -43.80 5.82
CA MET A 1 3.25 -43.33 5.33
C MET A 1 2.16 -44.11 6.06
N ALA A 2 1.05 -43.47 6.46
CA ALA A 2 -0.16 -44.04 7.13
C ALA A 2 -0.29 -44.04 8.68
N GLY A 3 0.68 -43.54 9.47
CA GLY A 3 0.58 -43.58 10.96
C GLY A 3 0.18 -42.27 11.68
N ARG A 4 0.46 -41.10 11.10
CA ARG A 4 0.34 -39.80 11.80
C ARG A 4 -0.98 -39.05 11.57
N ALA A 5 -1.75 -39.44 10.55
CA ALA A 5 -3.00 -38.78 10.18
C ALA A 5 -4.20 -39.18 11.07
N LYS A 6 -4.14 -40.33 11.76
CA LYS A 6 -5.28 -40.85 12.54
C LYS A 6 -5.49 -40.10 13.87
N LEU A 7 -4.39 -39.70 14.53
CA LEU A 7 -4.43 -39.01 15.84
C LEU A 7 -4.98 -37.57 15.76
N LEU A 8 -4.80 -36.86 14.64
CA LEU A 8 -5.29 -35.49 14.48
C LEU A 8 -6.81 -35.43 14.29
N VAL A 9 -7.38 -36.41 13.57
CA VAL A 9 -8.83 -36.51 13.32
C VAL A 9 -9.59 -36.82 14.61
N ASP A 10 -9.00 -37.62 15.50
CA ASP A 10 -9.63 -37.99 16.78
C ASP A 10 -9.60 -36.84 17.80
N PHE A 11 -8.65 -35.90 17.71
CA PHE A 11 -8.61 -34.71 18.58
C PHE A 11 -9.65 -33.66 18.18
N ILE A 12 -9.88 -33.46 16.87
CA ILE A 12 -10.87 -32.50 16.34
C ILE A 12 -12.31 -32.88 16.75
N LYS A 13 -12.60 -34.16 16.97
CA LYS A 13 -13.92 -34.61 17.45
C LYS A 13 -14.17 -34.36 18.95
N ARG A 14 -13.18 -33.88 19.71
CA ARG A 14 -13.30 -33.67 21.18
C ARG A 14 -13.43 -32.20 21.62
N SER A 15 -13.28 -31.23 20.72
CA SER A 15 -13.47 -29.82 21.06
C SER A 15 -14.96 -29.50 21.24
N ARG A 16 -15.39 -29.41 22.50
CA ARG A 16 -16.74 -28.96 22.87
C ARG A 16 -16.87 -27.45 22.62
N PRO A 17 -18.00 -26.96 22.09
CA PRO A 17 -18.24 -25.53 21.92
C PRO A 17 -18.31 -24.82 23.29
N VAL A 18 -17.62 -23.68 23.40
CA VAL A 18 -17.68 -22.80 24.59
C VAL A 18 -18.87 -21.86 24.44
N LYS A 19 -19.77 -21.86 25.43
CA LYS A 19 -20.90 -20.93 25.50
C LYS A 19 -20.50 -19.71 26.32
N ILE A 20 -20.52 -18.53 25.71
CA ILE A 20 -20.37 -17.24 26.38
C ILE A 20 -21.53 -16.33 25.94
N ASN A 21 -22.30 -15.81 26.90
CA ASN A 21 -23.37 -14.82 26.71
C ASN A 21 -24.31 -15.06 25.52
N GLY A 22 -24.87 -16.26 25.41
CA GLY A 22 -25.95 -16.57 24.46
C GLY A 22 -25.55 -16.67 22.98
N PHE A 23 -24.28 -16.41 22.63
CA PHE A 23 -23.76 -16.63 21.27
C PHE A 23 -22.91 -17.90 21.22
N THR A 24 -23.25 -18.79 20.28
CA THR A 24 -22.44 -19.99 20.01
C THR A 24 -21.38 -19.62 18.98
N VAL A 25 -20.11 -19.53 19.41
CA VAL A 25 -18.98 -19.30 18.51
C VAL A 25 -18.40 -20.64 18.03
N PRO A 26 -18.30 -20.90 16.72
CA PRO A 26 -17.59 -22.08 16.24
C PRO A 26 -16.09 -21.92 16.53
N VAL A 27 -15.50 -22.88 17.25
CA VAL A 27 -14.05 -23.00 17.40
C VAL A 27 -13.48 -23.43 16.05
N GLN A 28 -13.16 -22.46 15.21
CA GLN A 28 -12.56 -22.73 13.91
C GLN A 28 -11.05 -22.93 14.11
N THR A 29 -10.64 -24.18 14.33
CA THR A 29 -9.23 -24.57 14.24
C THR A 29 -8.82 -24.48 12.77
N ARG A 30 -8.47 -23.29 12.28
CA ARG A 30 -7.77 -23.16 11.00
C ARG A 30 -6.33 -23.57 11.23
N CYS A 31 -5.98 -24.74 10.70
CA CYS A 31 -4.62 -25.15 10.46
C CYS A 31 -3.96 -24.05 9.63
N ILE A 32 -3.02 -23.33 10.23
CA ILE A 32 -2.24 -22.31 9.53
C ILE A 32 -1.28 -23.07 8.64
N SER A 33 -1.62 -23.19 7.36
CA SER A 33 -0.70 -23.64 6.32
C SER A 33 0.54 -22.74 6.37
N SER A 34 1.69 -23.38 6.47
CA SER A 34 3.00 -22.79 6.72
C SER A 34 3.49 -21.96 5.54
N SER A 35 3.04 -20.71 5.47
CA SER A 35 3.72 -19.60 4.77
C SER A 35 2.97 -18.28 5.03
N VAL A 36 2.62 -18.01 6.29
CA VAL A 36 2.17 -16.67 6.70
C VAL A 36 3.40 -15.93 7.19
N PHE A 37 4.03 -15.16 6.32
CA PHE A 37 4.92 -14.08 6.77
C PHE A 37 4.04 -13.09 7.52
N VAL A 38 3.97 -13.22 8.84
CA VAL A 38 3.49 -12.13 9.68
C VAL A 38 4.67 -11.20 9.92
N SER A 39 4.91 -10.29 8.98
CA SER A 39 5.57 -9.04 9.32
C SER A 39 4.51 -8.17 9.99
N HIS A 40 4.81 -7.59 11.15
CA HIS A 40 3.92 -6.71 11.92
C HIS A 40 3.60 -5.37 11.20
N SER A 41 3.79 -5.32 9.88
CA SER A 41 3.72 -4.14 9.05
C SER A 41 2.98 -4.47 7.77
N GLN A 42 1.94 -3.71 7.44
CA GLN A 42 1.18 -3.87 6.20
C GLN A 42 1.92 -3.31 4.97
N ARG A 43 3.19 -2.92 5.11
CA ARG A 43 4.07 -2.42 4.04
C ARG A 43 5.26 -3.34 3.84
N THR A 44 5.75 -3.37 2.61
CA THR A 44 6.92 -4.16 2.19
C THR A 44 8.22 -3.35 2.24
N HIS A 45 8.16 -2.08 1.85
CA HIS A 45 9.30 -1.15 1.81
C HIS A 45 8.88 0.20 2.40
N SER A 46 9.88 1.06 2.65
CA SER A 46 9.63 2.47 2.91
C SER A 46 9.64 3.29 1.61
N CYS A 47 8.92 4.42 1.57
CA CYS A 47 8.85 5.26 0.36
C CYS A 47 10.24 5.76 -0.07
N GLY A 48 11.14 6.09 0.86
CA GLY A 48 12.48 6.60 0.55
C GLY A 48 13.51 5.56 0.11
N GLU A 49 13.20 4.26 0.21
CA GLU A 49 14.15 3.16 -0.02
C GLU A 49 14.19 2.69 -1.47
N LEU A 50 13.14 2.96 -2.26
CA LEU A 50 13.06 2.49 -3.65
C LEU A 50 14.15 3.10 -4.54
N ARG A 51 14.69 2.28 -5.45
CA ARG A 51 15.81 2.56 -6.34
C ARG A 51 15.61 1.82 -7.65
N ALA A 52 16.40 2.14 -8.67
CA ALA A 52 16.37 1.45 -9.96
C ALA A 52 16.58 -0.08 -9.87
N SER A 53 17.24 -0.58 -8.82
CA SER A 53 17.40 -2.02 -8.54
C SER A 53 16.08 -2.73 -8.21
N HIS A 54 15.04 -2.00 -7.83
CA HIS A 54 13.74 -2.53 -7.44
C HIS A 54 12.74 -2.60 -8.62
N VAL A 55 13.14 -2.16 -9.81
CA VAL A 55 12.28 -2.16 -11.00
C VAL A 55 11.79 -3.59 -11.31
N GLY A 56 10.48 -3.70 -11.57
CA GLY A 56 9.77 -4.95 -11.81
C GLY A 56 9.19 -5.62 -10.56
N GLN A 57 9.58 -5.19 -9.36
CA GLN A 57 9.09 -5.75 -8.10
C GLN A 57 7.70 -5.22 -7.74
N ASP A 58 6.88 -6.09 -7.13
CA ASP A 58 5.59 -5.72 -6.55
C ASP A 58 5.80 -5.25 -5.12
N VAL A 59 5.38 -4.01 -4.84
CA VAL A 59 5.60 -3.34 -3.56
C VAL A 59 4.28 -2.85 -2.98
N VAL A 60 4.20 -2.91 -1.66
CA VAL A 60 3.18 -2.26 -0.85
C VAL A 60 3.84 -1.17 -0.03
N LEU A 61 3.40 0.07 -0.24
CA LEU A 61 3.86 1.26 0.44
C LEU A 61 2.71 1.90 1.21
N CYS A 62 3.01 2.46 2.37
CA CYS A 62 2.05 3.24 3.16
C CYS A 62 2.64 4.60 3.46
N GLY A 63 1.84 5.65 3.37
CA GLY A 63 2.30 7.01 3.62
C GLY A 63 1.17 8.03 3.60
N TRP A 64 1.55 9.28 3.77
CA TRP A 64 0.66 10.44 3.70
C TRP A 64 0.59 10.96 2.27
N LEU A 65 -0.63 11.22 1.80
CA LEU A 65 -0.88 11.90 0.53
C LEU A 65 -0.29 13.31 0.60
N MET A 66 0.81 13.52 -0.14
CA MET A 66 1.48 14.81 -0.19
C MET A 66 0.92 15.69 -1.30
N HIS A 67 0.73 15.12 -2.49
CA HIS A 67 0.30 15.86 -3.66
C HIS A 67 -0.32 14.93 -4.71
N GLU A 68 -1.38 15.39 -5.37
CA GLU A 68 -1.92 14.77 -6.58
C GLU A 68 -1.89 15.74 -7.77
N ARG A 69 -1.57 15.23 -8.96
CA ARG A 69 -1.61 16.01 -10.21
C ARG A 69 -2.51 15.33 -11.23
N ALA A 70 -3.50 16.07 -11.73
CA ALA A 70 -4.42 15.64 -12.78
C ALA A 70 -5.06 14.25 -12.57
N LEU A 71 -5.14 13.81 -11.31
CA LEU A 71 -5.55 12.46 -10.88
C LEU A 71 -4.76 11.31 -11.55
N GLN A 72 -3.60 11.60 -12.13
CA GLN A 72 -2.73 10.63 -12.78
C GLN A 72 -1.45 10.38 -11.98
N PHE A 73 -0.95 11.41 -11.30
CA PHE A 73 0.23 11.29 -10.43
C PHE A 73 -0.16 11.50 -8.99
N ILE A 74 0.26 10.58 -8.14
CA ILE A 74 0.06 10.65 -6.70
C ILE A 74 1.44 10.58 -6.05
N THR A 75 1.69 11.46 -5.10
CA THR A 75 2.96 11.48 -4.36
C THR A 75 2.68 11.15 -2.90
N LEU A 76 3.32 10.10 -2.38
CA LEU A 76 3.24 9.74 -0.97
C LEU A 76 4.54 10.07 -0.26
N LYS A 77 4.41 10.60 0.95
CA LYS A 77 5.51 10.82 1.89
C LYS A 77 5.43 9.81 3.02
N ASP A 78 6.59 9.38 3.49
CA ASP A 78 6.77 8.67 4.76
C ASP A 78 7.95 9.31 5.52
N ALA A 79 8.22 8.86 6.74
CA ALA A 79 9.35 9.31 7.56
C ALA A 79 10.71 9.19 6.86
N HIS A 80 10.82 8.26 5.90
CA HIS A 80 12.07 7.96 5.19
C HIS A 80 12.22 8.66 3.84
N GLY A 81 11.17 9.29 3.31
CA GLY A 81 11.23 9.96 2.00
C GLY A 81 9.91 9.98 1.25
N VAL A 82 10.02 10.20 -0.07
CA VAL A 82 8.89 10.46 -0.97
C VAL A 82 8.97 9.54 -2.18
N THR A 83 7.82 9.05 -2.65
CA THR A 83 7.71 8.24 -3.88
C THR A 83 6.57 8.77 -4.76
N GLN A 84 6.81 8.79 -6.07
CA GLN A 84 5.78 9.08 -7.07
C GLN A 84 5.11 7.78 -7.51
N PHE A 85 3.79 7.85 -7.64
CA PHE A 85 2.93 6.81 -8.15
C PHE A 85 2.21 7.30 -9.40
N ILE A 86 1.99 6.40 -10.34
CA ILE A 86 1.25 6.65 -11.56
C ILE A 86 -0.01 5.78 -11.57
N VAL A 87 -1.14 6.40 -11.90
CA VAL A 87 -2.41 5.72 -12.12
C VAL A 87 -2.45 5.25 -13.58
N PRO A 88 -2.53 3.93 -13.84
CA PRO A 88 -2.61 3.45 -15.21
C PRO A 88 -3.97 3.76 -15.83
N ASP A 89 -4.01 4.06 -17.13
CA ASP A 89 -5.21 4.55 -17.81
C ASP A 89 -6.40 3.58 -17.70
N ASN A 90 -6.14 2.27 -17.69
CA ASN A 90 -7.17 1.24 -17.56
C ASN A 90 -7.87 1.18 -16.19
N LYS A 91 -7.27 1.77 -15.15
CA LYS A 91 -7.81 1.84 -13.79
C LYS A 91 -8.10 3.26 -13.34
N ARG A 92 -8.03 4.21 -14.28
CA ARG A 92 -8.16 5.63 -13.98
C ARG A 92 -9.49 5.95 -13.34
N ASP A 93 -10.61 5.48 -13.89
CA ASP A 93 -11.94 5.81 -13.36
C ASP A 93 -12.11 5.35 -11.91
N THR A 94 -11.77 4.11 -11.59
CA THR A 94 -11.93 3.54 -10.25
C THR A 94 -10.99 4.17 -9.23
N LEU A 95 -9.72 4.37 -9.57
CA LEU A 95 -8.74 4.96 -8.65
C LEU A 95 -8.95 6.47 -8.48
N CYS A 96 -9.35 7.18 -9.54
CA CYS A 96 -9.70 8.60 -9.47
C CYS A 96 -10.84 8.83 -8.50
N GLU A 97 -11.87 7.98 -8.50
CA GLU A 97 -13.01 8.12 -7.56
C GLU A 97 -12.58 8.01 -6.09
N VAL A 98 -11.63 7.12 -5.77
CA VAL A 98 -11.12 6.98 -4.39
C VAL A 98 -10.30 8.19 -3.96
N VAL A 99 -9.50 8.75 -4.88
CA VAL A 99 -8.59 9.87 -4.59
C VAL A 99 -9.32 11.21 -4.65
N LYS A 100 -10.38 11.31 -5.45
CA LYS A 100 -11.17 12.52 -5.63
C LYS A 100 -11.82 12.94 -4.30
N GLY A 101 -11.42 14.11 -3.82
CA GLY A 101 -11.94 14.68 -2.58
C GLY A 101 -11.16 14.28 -1.33
N LEU A 102 -10.13 13.44 -1.45
CA LEU A 102 -9.16 13.27 -0.37
C LEU A 102 -8.43 14.60 -0.14
N LYS A 103 -8.20 14.89 1.13
CA LYS A 103 -7.37 16.03 1.54
C LYS A 103 -5.92 15.57 1.65
N PHE A 104 -4.98 16.52 1.49
CA PHE A 104 -3.58 16.28 1.79
C PHE A 104 -3.42 15.74 3.22
N GLU A 105 -2.37 14.97 3.44
CA GLU A 105 -2.08 14.26 4.69
C GLU A 105 -3.08 13.13 5.02
N SER A 106 -3.92 12.72 4.07
CA SER A 106 -4.67 11.46 4.19
C SER A 106 -3.71 10.26 4.16
N VAL A 107 -3.93 9.29 5.03
CA VAL A 107 -3.08 8.08 5.12
C VAL A 107 -3.57 7.05 4.12
N LEU A 108 -2.68 6.69 3.19
CA LEU A 108 -2.95 5.75 2.11
C LEU A 108 -2.04 4.53 2.20
N GLN A 109 -2.57 3.39 1.79
CA GLN A 109 -1.81 2.20 1.44
C GLN A 109 -1.95 1.99 -0.06
N VAL A 110 -0.84 1.83 -0.75
CA VAL A 110 -0.79 1.62 -2.19
C VAL A 110 0.00 0.36 -2.48
N LYS A 111 -0.60 -0.52 -3.26
CA LYS A 111 0.07 -1.67 -3.85
C LYS A 111 0.32 -1.37 -5.33
N GLY A 112 1.53 -1.64 -5.80
CA GLY A 112 1.88 -1.38 -7.18
C GLY A 112 3.18 -2.03 -7.62
N LYS A 113 3.50 -1.87 -8.90
CA LYS A 113 4.73 -2.36 -9.52
C LYS A 113 5.71 -1.22 -9.71
N VAL A 114 6.96 -1.42 -9.30
CA VAL A 114 8.02 -0.43 -9.52
C VAL A 114 8.40 -0.43 -10.99
N ILE A 115 8.36 0.73 -11.64
CA ILE A 115 8.79 0.94 -13.01
C ILE A 115 9.84 2.05 -13.07
N ARG A 116 10.63 2.07 -14.15
CA ARG A 116 11.50 3.21 -14.41
C ARG A 116 10.68 4.36 -14.94
N ARG A 117 11.09 5.59 -14.59
CA ARG A 117 10.55 6.76 -15.26
C ARG A 117 10.93 6.74 -16.75
N PRO A 118 10.10 7.30 -17.63
CA PRO A 118 10.48 7.54 -19.01
C PRO A 118 11.76 8.39 -19.10
N GLU A 119 12.51 8.20 -20.17
CA GLU A 119 13.75 8.94 -20.43
C GLU A 119 13.48 10.46 -20.48
N GLY A 120 14.25 11.23 -19.71
CA GLY A 120 14.10 12.67 -19.58
C GLY A 120 13.12 13.12 -18.49
N GLN A 121 12.47 12.19 -17.79
CA GLN A 121 11.58 12.49 -16.65
C GLN A 121 12.18 12.12 -15.29
N GLU A 122 13.44 11.68 -15.28
CA GLU A 122 14.18 11.41 -14.05
C GLU A 122 14.38 12.68 -13.23
N ASN A 123 14.22 12.57 -11.91
CA ASN A 123 14.44 13.70 -11.00
C ASN A 123 15.72 13.51 -10.18
N PRO A 124 16.87 14.05 -10.61
CA PRO A 124 18.15 13.86 -9.90
C PRO A 124 18.18 14.51 -8.51
N LYS A 125 17.23 15.40 -8.19
CA LYS A 125 17.08 15.97 -6.84
C LYS A 125 16.48 14.96 -5.84
N MET A 126 15.91 13.85 -6.29
CA MET A 126 15.29 12.82 -5.45
C MET A 126 16.04 11.49 -5.50
N PRO A 127 16.22 10.81 -4.36
CA PRO A 127 16.82 9.48 -4.33
C PRO A 127 15.95 8.42 -5.03
N THR A 128 14.64 8.65 -5.12
CA THR A 128 13.64 7.84 -5.83
C THR A 128 13.33 8.40 -7.22
N GLY A 129 14.11 9.38 -7.70
CA GLY A 129 13.80 10.15 -8.89
C GLY A 129 13.92 9.40 -10.21
N ASP A 130 14.58 8.24 -10.23
CA ASP A 130 14.74 7.39 -11.42
C ASP A 130 13.57 6.41 -11.61
N ILE A 131 12.69 6.29 -10.60
CA ILE A 131 11.61 5.31 -10.57
C ILE A 131 10.26 5.97 -10.29
N GLU A 132 9.21 5.23 -10.59
CA GLU A 132 7.85 5.48 -10.14
C GLU A 132 7.13 4.15 -9.92
N VAL A 133 5.97 4.18 -9.28
CA VAL A 133 5.20 2.96 -8.97
C VAL A 133 3.85 3.01 -9.68
N GLU A 134 3.61 2.06 -10.58
CA GLU A 134 2.31 1.90 -11.22
C GLU A 134 1.32 1.29 -10.24
N ILE A 135 0.20 1.98 -10.01
CA ILE A 135 -0.77 1.60 -8.98
C ILE A 135 -1.60 0.40 -9.45
N GLU A 136 -1.55 -0.67 -8.67
CA GLU A 136 -2.43 -1.82 -8.85
C GLU A 136 -3.70 -1.71 -8.02
N ASP A 137 -3.56 -1.28 -6.76
CA ASP A 137 -4.61 -1.15 -5.77
C ASP A 137 -4.29 -0.01 -4.78
N LEU A 138 -5.32 0.71 -4.35
CA LEU A 138 -5.21 1.85 -3.45
C LEU A 138 -6.28 1.77 -2.38
N LYS A 139 -5.85 1.85 -1.12
CA LYS A 139 -6.71 1.82 0.05
C LYS A 139 -6.50 3.04 0.93
N VAL A 140 -7.60 3.71 1.27
CA VAL A 140 -7.59 4.78 2.26
C VAL A 140 -7.60 4.16 3.65
N LEU A 141 -6.53 4.37 4.42
CA LEU A 141 -6.44 3.89 5.80
C LEU A 141 -7.07 4.88 6.78
N ASN A 142 -6.80 6.17 6.57
CA ASN A 142 -7.37 7.24 7.40
C ASN A 142 -7.51 8.51 6.55
N PRO A 143 -8.73 8.93 6.20
CA PRO A 143 -8.94 10.18 5.49
C PRO A 143 -8.68 11.37 6.41
N SER A 144 -7.96 12.38 5.91
CA SER A 144 -7.85 13.65 6.62
C SER A 144 -9.17 14.42 6.48
N LEU A 145 -9.75 14.80 7.61
CA LEU A 145 -11.09 15.41 7.68
C LEU A 145 -11.06 16.94 7.51
N ALA A 146 -9.93 17.57 7.79
CA ALA A 146 -9.78 19.02 7.80
C ALA A 146 -8.51 19.43 7.06
N GLU A 147 -8.58 20.60 6.42
CA GLU A 147 -7.38 21.26 5.94
C GLU A 147 -6.51 21.66 7.13
N LEU A 148 -5.20 21.38 7.05
CA LEU A 148 -4.30 21.70 8.14
C LEU A 148 -4.22 23.23 8.36
N PRO A 149 -4.07 23.68 9.61
CA PRO A 149 -3.97 25.11 9.93
C PRO A 149 -2.68 25.76 9.40
N PHE A 150 -1.75 24.96 8.87
CA PHE A 150 -0.54 25.39 8.18
C PHE A 150 -0.31 24.46 6.99
N LYS A 151 0.32 24.99 5.93
CA LYS A 151 0.82 24.15 4.84
C LYS A 151 2.11 23.49 5.28
N THR A 152 2.20 22.16 5.15
CA THR A 152 3.47 21.44 5.31
C THR A 152 4.40 21.84 4.14
N ARG A 153 5.22 22.90 4.31
CA ARG A 153 6.33 23.34 3.41
C ARG A 153 7.31 22.18 3.10
N ASP A 154 8.11 22.08 2.04
CA ASP A 154 8.32 22.78 0.75
C ASP A 154 8.89 21.67 -0.18
N TYR A 155 8.13 21.10 -1.10
CA TYR A 155 8.74 20.68 -2.36
C TYR A 155 8.55 21.90 -3.24
N GLU A 156 9.62 22.41 -3.88
CA GLU A 156 9.49 23.44 -4.91
C GLU A 156 8.26 23.07 -5.75
N GLU A 157 7.45 24.06 -6.13
CA GLU A 157 6.54 23.88 -7.26
C GLU A 157 7.42 23.41 -8.42
N VAL A 158 7.64 22.10 -8.51
CA VAL A 158 8.25 21.48 -9.65
C VAL A 158 7.09 21.49 -10.61
N SER A 159 6.92 22.65 -11.21
CA SER A 159 6.25 22.93 -12.46
C SER A 159 6.97 22.13 -13.55
N MET A 160 7.10 20.82 -13.37
CA MET A 160 7.24 19.91 -14.48
C MET A 160 5.81 19.60 -14.86
N VAL A 161 5.30 20.45 -15.74
CA VAL A 161 4.54 19.97 -16.89
C VAL A 161 5.31 18.74 -17.38
N ILE A 162 4.87 17.57 -16.94
CA ILE A 162 5.28 16.33 -17.58
C ILE A 162 4.21 16.14 -18.64
N PRO A 163 4.47 16.45 -19.91
CA PRO A 163 3.55 16.08 -20.96
C PRO A 163 3.54 14.54 -21.02
N TYR A 164 2.36 13.97 -20.79
CA TYR A 164 1.97 12.70 -21.37
C TYR A 164 1.08 12.99 -22.58
#